data_AF-A0A7C3M1W1-F1
#
_entry.id   AF-A0A7C3M1W1-F1
#
_cell.length_a   1.000
_cell.length_b   1.000
_cell.length_c   1.000
_cell.angle_alpha   90.00
_cell.angle_beta   90.00
_cell.angle_gamma   90.00
#
_symmetry.space_group_name_H-M   'P 1'
#
loop_
_entity.id
_entity.type
_entity.pdbx_description
1 polymer ?
#
loop_
_entity_poly.entity_id
_entity_poly.type
_entity_poly.pdbx_seq_one_letter_code
_entity_poly.pdbx_strand_id
1 'polypeptide(L)'
;MKQDFRKNCIKRLKKYSKNGRLKKDIIIIDYLIKIIKQNNAKNILLYIPLIQEVDVLPLIHKLRQNRLNIFVPYMNGKTLKIVPFRYPLEV
;
A
#
# COMPACT_ATOMS: atom_id res chain seq x y z
N MET A 1 5.37 -1.87 27.40
CA MET A 1 4.90 -3.07 26.65
C MET A 1 4.50 -2.76 25.20
N LYS A 2 3.42 -2.03 24.89
CA LYS A 2 3.02 -1.72 23.48
C LYS A 2 3.97 -0.75 22.76
N GLN A 3 4.43 0.27 23.46
CA GLN A 3 5.35 1.27 22.88
C GLN A 3 6.72 0.67 22.56
N ASP A 4 7.27 -0.16 23.45
CA ASP A 4 8.57 -0.80 23.28
C ASP A 4 8.54 -1.81 22.12
N PHE A 5 7.44 -2.57 22.00
CA PHE A 5 7.23 -3.45 20.86
C PHE A 5 7.19 -2.67 19.54
N ARG A 6 6.46 -1.55 19.46
CA ARG A 6 6.43 -0.70 18.27
C ARG A 6 7.81 -0.17 17.90
N LYS A 7 8.58 0.30 18.89
CA LYS A 7 9.97 0.75 18.69
C LYS A 7 10.82 -0.37 18.09
N ASN A 8 10.70 -1.59 18.61
CA ASN A 8 11.40 -2.76 18.09
C ASN A 8 10.99 -3.11 16.66
N CYS A 9 9.69 -3.11 16.34
CA CYS A 9 9.19 -3.35 14.99
C CYS A 9 9.71 -2.31 13.99
N ILE A 10 9.65 -1.02 14.32
CA ILE A 10 10.16 0.06 13.46
C ILE A 10 11.67 -0.10 13.24
N LYS A 11 12.44 -0.44 14.27
CA LYS A 11 13.88 -0.70 14.13
C LYS A 11 14.17 -1.84 13.16
N ARG A 12 13.40 -2.93 13.23
CA ARG A 12 13.48 -4.04 12.29
C ARG A 12 13.10 -3.60 10.88
N LEU A 13 11.97 -2.90 10.73
CA LEU A 13 11.47 -2.40 9.44
C LEU A 13 12.51 -1.50 8.74
N LYS A 14 13.12 -0.57 9.47
CA LYS A 14 14.22 0.27 8.99
C LYS A 14 15.42 -0.55 8.50
N LYS A 15 15.77 -1.64 9.21
CA LYS A 15 16.86 -2.55 8.79
C LYS A 15 16.48 -3.27 7.49
N TYR A 16 15.25 -3.74 7.37
CA TYR A 16 14.76 -4.44 6.17
C TYR A 16 14.67 -3.52 4.95
N SER A 17 14.26 -2.27 5.13
CA SER A 17 14.16 -1.27 4.05
C SER A 17 15.51 -0.96 3.37
N LYS A 18 16.64 -1.19 4.04
CA LYS A 18 17.97 -0.91 3.48
C LYS A 18 18.46 -1.98 2.51
N ASN A 19 18.05 -3.25 2.70
CA ASN A 19 18.65 -4.38 1.99
C ASN A 19 17.60 -5.14 1.18
N GLY A 20 17.75 -5.14 -0.15
CA GLY A 20 16.94 -5.97 -1.05
C GLY A 20 15.45 -5.65 -1.03
N ARG A 21 15.09 -4.40 -0.75
CA ARG A 21 13.71 -3.92 -0.65
C ARG A 21 12.91 -4.25 -1.93
N LEU A 22 13.44 -3.88 -3.10
CA LEU A 22 12.76 -4.06 -4.38
C LEU A 22 12.31 -5.50 -4.62
N LYS A 23 13.20 -6.48 -4.42
CA LYS A 23 12.87 -7.91 -4.60
C LYS A 23 11.76 -8.37 -3.64
N LYS A 24 11.81 -7.91 -2.40
CA LYS A 24 10.80 -8.26 -1.38
C LYS A 24 9.46 -7.63 -1.71
N ASP A 25 9.46 -6.37 -2.14
CA ASP A 25 8.25 -5.65 -2.52
C ASP A 25 7.58 -6.34 -3.72
N ILE A 26 8.35 -6.77 -4.73
CA ILE A 26 7.84 -7.56 -5.86
C ILE A 26 7.16 -8.86 -5.40
N ILE A 27 7.80 -9.64 -4.52
CA ILE A 27 7.22 -10.89 -4.00
C ILE A 27 5.89 -10.62 -3.28
N ILE A 28 5.82 -9.55 -2.49
CA ILE A 28 4.60 -9.17 -1.77
C ILE A 28 3.53 -8.70 -2.76
N ILE A 29 3.87 -7.89 -3.75
CA ILE A 29 2.96 -7.43 -4.81
C ILE A 29 2.35 -8.62 -5.55
N ASP A 30 3.16 -9.60 -5.94
CA ASP A 30 2.68 -10.77 -6.69
C ASP A 30 1.72 -11.62 -5.84
N TYR A 31 2.01 -11.77 -4.55
CA TYR A 31 1.11 -12.42 -3.61
C TYR A 31 -0.22 -11.67 -3.47
N LEU A 32 -0.18 -10.34 -3.36
CA LEU A 32 -1.39 -9.51 -3.29
C LEU A 32 -2.24 -9.62 -4.57
N ILE A 33 -1.60 -9.61 -5.75
CA ILE A 33 -2.29 -9.81 -7.03
C ILE A 33 -3.01 -11.16 -7.05
N LYS A 34 -2.36 -12.22 -6.57
CA LYS A 34 -2.97 -13.56 -6.50
C LYS A 34 -4.22 -13.55 -5.60
N ILE A 35 -4.14 -12.94 -4.42
CA ILE A 35 -5.30 -12.81 -3.51
C ILE A 35 -6.44 -12.05 -4.19
N ILE A 36 -6.15 -10.89 -4.80
CA ILE A 36 -7.15 -10.06 -5.45
C ILE A 36 -7.88 -10.84 -6.55
N LYS A 37 -7.12 -11.57 -7.38
CA LYS A 37 -7.67 -12.43 -8.44
C LYS A 37 -8.52 -13.56 -7.89
N GLN A 38 -8.05 -14.26 -6.85
CA GLN A 38 -8.80 -15.36 -6.23
C GLN A 38 -10.15 -14.91 -5.65
N ASN A 39 -10.21 -13.68 -5.14
CA ASN A 39 -11.42 -13.11 -4.58
C ASN A 39 -12.30 -12.37 -5.61
N ASN A 40 -11.91 -12.30 -6.88
CA ASN A 40 -12.58 -11.49 -7.91
C ASN A 40 -12.91 -10.06 -7.46
N ALA A 41 -12.00 -9.45 -6.68
CA ALA A 41 -12.26 -8.16 -6.04
C ALA A 41 -12.28 -7.02 -7.06
N LYS A 42 -13.41 -6.30 -7.13
CA LYS A 42 -13.61 -5.13 -8.02
C LYS A 42 -13.32 -3.79 -7.35
N ASN A 43 -13.51 -3.72 -6.03
CA ASN A 43 -13.32 -2.53 -5.20
C ASN A 43 -12.24 -2.82 -4.17
N ILE A 44 -11.15 -2.06 -4.19
CA ILE A 44 -9.95 -2.35 -3.40
C ILE A 44 -9.52 -1.08 -2.66
N LEU A 45 -9.48 -1.15 -1.33
CA LEU A 45 -8.91 -0.11 -0.48
C LEU A 45 -7.43 -0.40 -0.23
N LEU A 46 -6.56 0.52 -0.63
CA LEU A 46 -5.11 0.44 -0.42
C LEU A 46 -4.61 1.66 0.35
N TYR A 47 -3.49 1.52 1.04
CA TYR A 47 -2.78 2.66 1.63
C TYR A 47 -1.81 3.27 0.60
N ILE A 48 -1.41 4.51 0.84
CA ILE A 48 -0.30 5.15 0.12
C ILE A 48 0.97 4.84 0.91
N PRO A 49 1.99 4.21 0.30
CA PRO A 49 3.13 3.70 1.05
C PRO A 49 4.00 4.82 1.60
N LEU A 50 4.42 4.67 2.86
CA LEU A 50 5.47 5.48 3.46
C LEU A 50 6.87 4.92 3.16
N ILE A 51 7.90 5.70 3.45
CA ILE A 51 9.31 5.37 3.14
C ILE A 51 9.73 3.99 3.64
N GLN A 52 9.19 3.50 4.76
CA GLN A 52 9.60 2.23 5.37
C GLN A 52 8.66 1.07 5.07
N GLU A 53 7.54 1.34 4.40
CA GLU A 53 6.51 0.35 4.08
C GLU A 53 6.81 -0.34 2.74
N VAL A 54 6.04 -1.37 2.43
CA VAL A 54 6.10 -2.05 1.14
C VAL A 54 5.61 -1.07 0.08
N ASP A 55 6.37 -0.87 -0.99
CA ASP A 55 5.93 -0.03 -2.08
C ASP A 55 4.78 -0.71 -2.85
N VAL A 56 3.55 -0.23 -2.62
CA VAL A 56 2.34 -0.72 -3.31
C VAL A 56 1.95 0.14 -4.51
N LEU A 57 2.71 1.19 -4.86
CA LEU A 57 2.41 2.00 -6.05
C LEU A 57 2.39 1.18 -7.35
N PRO A 58 3.32 0.22 -7.58
CA PRO A 58 3.26 -0.63 -8.78
C PRO A 58 2.01 -1.51 -8.81
N LEU A 59 1.52 -1.94 -7.63
CA LEU A 59 0.27 -2.68 -7.52
C LEU A 59 -0.91 -1.79 -7.93
N ILE A 60 -0.98 -0.56 -7.42
CA ILE A 60 -2.04 0.40 -7.77
C ILE A 60 -2.08 0.61 -9.28
N HIS A 61 -0.94 0.82 -9.94
CA HIS A 61 -0.89 0.97 -11.40
C HIS A 61 -1.40 -0.27 -12.14
N LYS A 62 -0.94 -1.47 -11.76
CA LYS A 62 -1.42 -2.73 -12.37
C LYS A 62 -2.92 -2.91 -12.19
N LEU A 63 -3.47 -2.65 -11.01
CA LEU A 63 -4.90 -2.81 -10.74
C LEU A 63 -5.76 -1.82 -11.55
N ARG A 64 -5.28 -0.59 -11.76
CA ARG A 64 -5.94 0.40 -12.63
C ARG A 64 -5.95 -0.01 -14.10
N GLN A 65 -4.85 -0.57 -14.60
CA GLN A 65 -4.81 -1.10 -15.97
C GLN A 65 -5.86 -2.19 -16.18
N ASN A 66 -6.16 -2.97 -15.13
CA ASN A 66 -7.22 -3.97 -15.11
C ASN A 66 -8.62 -3.40 -14.83
N ARG A 67 -8.79 -2.07 -14.86
CA ARG A 67 -10.07 -1.35 -14.65
C ARG A 67 -10.74 -1.65 -13.30
N LEU A 68 -9.95 -1.95 -12.27
CA LEU A 68 -10.46 -2.12 -10.90
C LEU A 68 -10.59 -0.77 -10.18
N ASN A 69 -11.57 -0.67 -9.29
CA ASN A 69 -11.81 0.53 -8.50
C ASN A 69 -10.89 0.55 -7.29
N ILE A 70 -10.03 1.57 -7.21
CA ILE A 70 -9.07 1.73 -6.12
C ILE A 70 -9.47 2.90 -5.26
N PHE A 71 -9.46 2.67 -3.96
CA PHE A 71 -9.72 3.66 -2.93
C PHE A 71 -8.49 3.81 -2.05
N VAL A 72 -8.29 5.01 -1.52
CA VAL A 72 -7.23 5.30 -0.56
C VAL A 72 -7.77 6.06 0.65
N PRO A 73 -7.19 5.85 1.84
CA PRO A 73 -7.48 6.68 3.00
C PRO A 73 -6.93 8.09 2.81
N TYR A 74 -7.78 9.09 3.04
CA TYR A 74 -7.45 10.50 3.07
C TYR A 74 -7.80 11.10 4.43
N MET A 75 -6.82 11.72 5.08
CA MET A 75 -7.03 12.38 6.36
C MET A 75 -7.49 13.82 6.14
N ASN A 76 -8.68 14.16 6.60
CA ASN A 76 -9.18 15.53 6.67
C ASN A 76 -9.22 15.98 8.13
N GLY A 77 -8.16 16.66 8.58
CA GLY A 77 -7.95 16.98 9.98
C GLY A 77 -7.84 15.72 10.84
N LYS A 78 -8.81 15.51 11.75
CA LYS A 78 -8.86 14.33 12.63
C LYS A 78 -9.73 13.18 12.07
N THR A 79 -10.30 13.34 10.88
CA THR A 79 -11.24 12.37 10.31
C THR A 79 -10.62 11.63 9.12
N LEU A 80 -10.75 10.31 9.11
CA LEU A 80 -10.38 9.46 7.99
C LEU A 80 -11.54 9.38 6.99
N LYS A 81 -11.31 9.78 5.74
CA LYS A 81 -12.25 9.63 4.62
C LYS A 81 -11.67 8.63 3.61
N ILE A 82 -12.50 7.75 3.06
CA ILE A 82 -12.10 6.86 1.98
C ILE A 82 -12.45 7.55 0.67
N VAL A 83 -11.47 7.75 -0.21
CA VAL A 83 -11.66 8.45 -1.49
C VAL A 83 -11.16 7.61 -2.65
N PRO A 84 -11.76 7.73 -3.85
CA PRO A 84 -11.20 7.11 -5.04
C PRO A 84 -9.79 7.62 -5.33
N PHE A 85 -8.87 6.74 -5.72
CA PHE A 85 -7.53 7.13 -6.13
C PHE A 85 -7.59 7.80 -7.51
N ARG A 86 -7.41 9.12 -7.55
CA ARG A 86 -7.42 9.94 -8.77
C ARG A 86 -6.06 10.59 -8.97
N TYR A 87 -5.64 10.76 -10.23
CA TYR A 87 -4.54 11.67 -10.54
C TYR A 87 -5.02 13.11 -10.32
N PRO A 88 -4.13 14.04 -9.95
CA PRO A 88 -4.47 15.46 -10.02
C PRO A 88 -4.93 15.75 -11.46
N LEU A 89 -6.14 16.29 -11.59
CA LEU A 89 -6.54 16.96 -12.82
C LEU A 89 -5.78 18.28 -12.76
N GLU A 90 -4.89 18.51 -13.73
CA GLU A 90 -4.07 19.72 -13.79
C GLU A 90 -4.95 20.97 -13.65
N VAL A 91 -4.47 21.92 -12.85
CA VAL A 91 -5.01 23.28 -12.73
C VAL A 91 -4.08 24.20 -13.49
#